data_AF-A0AB39AR88-F1
#
_entry.id   AF-A0AB39AR88-F1
#
_cell.length_a   1.000
_cell.length_b   1.000
_cell.length_c   1.000
_cell.angle_alpha   90.00
_cell.angle_beta   90.00
_cell.angle_gamma   90.00
#
_symmetry.space_group_name_H-M   'P 1'
#
loop_
_entity.id
_entity.type
_entity.pdbx_description
1 polymer ?
#
loop_
_entity_poly.entity_id
_entity_poly.type
_entity_poly.pdbx_seq_one_letter_code
_entity_poly.pdbx_strand_id
1 'polypeptide(L)'
;MQYLFKGSQTQERLNYLFAMCKIKSDDIKAAASDHLVKGLSKNNAALLNNVPAPNLTRALKTLNTYAELVEKIKEHDAAHSQY
;
A
#
# COMPACT_ATOMS: atom_id res chain seq x y z
N MET A 1 0.02 -12.72 -5.83
CA MET A 1 1.42 -12.50 -5.39
C MET A 1 1.48 -11.37 -4.38
N GLN A 2 2.56 -11.25 -3.62
CA GLN A 2 2.77 -10.11 -2.70
C GLN A 2 3.71 -9.10 -3.37
N TYR A 3 3.22 -7.89 -3.60
CA TYR A 3 3.92 -6.78 -4.27
C TYR A 3 4.34 -5.69 -3.28
N LEU A 4 3.71 -5.65 -2.11
CA LEU A 4 4.00 -4.68 -1.05
C LEU A 4 4.65 -5.37 0.14
N PHE A 5 5.80 -4.85 0.56
CA PHE A 5 6.56 -5.33 1.71
C PHE A 5 6.81 -4.16 2.67
N LYS A 6 7.21 -4.49 3.91
CA LYS A 6 7.54 -3.45 4.89
C LYS A 6 8.69 -2.58 4.37
N GLY A 7 8.57 -1.26 4.49
CA GLY A 7 9.59 -0.31 4.04
C GLY A 7 9.90 -0.36 2.53
N SER A 8 9.01 -0.94 1.70
CA SER A 8 9.27 -1.10 0.26
C SER A 8 8.74 0.07 -0.59
N GLN A 9 8.09 1.07 0.01
CA GLN A 9 7.43 2.16 -0.70
C GLN A 9 7.95 3.52 -0.23
N THR A 10 7.96 4.50 -1.13
CA THR A 10 8.05 5.91 -0.77
C THR A 10 6.66 6.41 -0.36
N GLN A 11 6.60 7.49 0.43
CA GLN A 11 5.33 8.11 0.79
C GLN A 11 4.54 8.57 -0.45
N GLU A 12 5.24 9.13 -1.44
CA GLU A 12 4.64 9.58 -2.70
C GLU A 12 3.99 8.42 -3.47
N ARG A 13 4.70 7.31 -3.68
CA ARG A 13 4.15 6.15 -4.37
C ARG A 13 2.97 5.54 -3.60
N LEU A 14 3.04 5.52 -2.27
CA LEU A 14 1.94 5.08 -1.43
C LEU A 14 0.71 6.00 -1.54
N ASN A 15 0.91 7.32 -1.69
CA ASN A 15 -0.19 8.27 -1.90
C ASN A 15 -0.94 7.99 -3.21
N TYR A 16 -0.24 7.64 -4.29
CA TYR A 16 -0.91 7.21 -5.53
C TYR A 16 -1.75 5.95 -5.34
N LEU A 17 -1.23 4.96 -4.59
CA LEU A 17 -2.01 3.77 -4.23
C LEU A 17 -3.25 4.14 -3.41
N PHE A 18 -3.14 5.05 -2.44
CA PHE A 18 -4.28 5.54 -1.68
C PHE A 18 -5.30 6.29 -2.56
N ALA A 19 -4.87 7.06 -3.55
CA ALA A 19 -5.78 7.76 -4.46
C ALA A 19 -6.63 6.78 -5.30
N MET A 20 -6.08 5.63 -5.66
CA MET A 20 -6.81 4.58 -6.37
C MET A 20 -7.69 3.72 -5.44
N CYS A 21 -7.29 3.59 -4.17
CA CYS A 21 -8.00 2.81 -3.16
C CYS A 21 -9.11 3.60 -2.49
N LYS A 22 -10.25 2.97 -2.18
CA LYS A 22 -11.33 3.61 -1.40
C LYS A 22 -11.07 3.63 0.12
N ILE A 23 -9.82 3.76 0.56
CA ILE A 23 -9.46 3.82 1.99
C ILE A 23 -9.63 5.26 2.45
N LYS A 24 -10.69 5.54 3.22
CA LYS A 24 -11.01 6.89 3.69
C LYS A 24 -10.42 7.26 5.05
N SER A 25 -10.25 6.27 5.95
CA SER A 25 -9.75 6.51 7.31
C SER A 25 -8.28 6.94 7.27
N ASP A 26 -8.00 8.09 7.85
CA ASP A 26 -6.64 8.62 7.93
C ASP A 26 -5.76 7.83 8.90
N ASP A 27 -6.33 7.29 9.99
CA ASP A 27 -5.62 6.39 10.91
C ASP A 27 -5.14 5.11 10.20
N ILE A 28 -5.98 4.54 9.32
CA ILE A 28 -5.59 3.37 8.51
C ILE A 28 -4.50 3.73 7.50
N LYS A 29 -4.57 4.92 6.89
CA LYS A 29 -3.51 5.39 5.97
C LYS A 29 -2.18 5.61 6.70
N ALA A 30 -2.23 6.21 7.89
CA ALA A 30 -1.06 6.41 8.74
C ALA A 30 -0.44 5.07 9.15
N ALA A 31 -1.24 4.11 9.62
CA ALA A 31 -0.79 2.76 9.95
C ALA A 31 -0.19 2.03 8.72
N ALA A 32 -0.76 2.21 7.53
CA ALA A 32 -0.21 1.63 6.32
C ALA A 32 1.11 2.31 5.89
N SER A 33 1.26 3.63 6.06
CA SER A 33 2.53 4.33 5.85
C SER A 33 3.61 3.88 6.83
N ASP A 34 3.28 3.75 8.11
CA ASP A 34 4.17 3.26 9.15
C ASP A 34 4.72 1.86 8.82
N HIS A 35 3.88 0.99 8.26
CA HIS A 35 4.31 -0.33 7.81
C HIS A 35 5.11 -0.29 6.50
N LEU A 36 4.57 0.33 5.45
CA LEU A 36 5.07 0.23 4.07
C LEU A 36 6.18 1.23 3.72
N VAL A 37 6.27 2.35 4.44
CA VAL A 37 7.28 3.40 4.26
C VAL A 37 8.33 3.33 5.37
N LYS A 38 7.91 3.36 6.64
CA LYS A 38 8.85 3.37 7.79
C LYS A 38 9.35 1.98 8.19
N GLY A 39 8.75 0.91 7.66
CA GLY A 39 9.20 -0.46 7.88
C GLY A 39 8.81 -1.08 9.23
N LEU A 40 7.86 -0.47 9.96
CA LEU A 40 7.35 -1.03 11.22
C LEU A 40 6.65 -2.37 10.98
N SER A 41 6.56 -3.21 12.02
CA SER A 41 5.74 -4.43 11.95
C SER A 41 4.26 -4.05 11.83
N LYS A 42 3.43 -4.93 11.23
CA LYS A 42 1.98 -4.67 11.10
C LYS A 42 1.33 -4.41 12.46
N ASN A 43 1.72 -5.18 13.47
CA ASN A 43 1.19 -5.06 14.82
C ASN A 43 1.59 -3.72 15.45
N ASN A 44 2.85 -3.30 15.31
CA ASN A 44 3.33 -2.03 15.86
C ASN A 44 2.70 -0.84 15.14
N ALA A 45 2.58 -0.90 13.82
CA ALA A 45 1.96 0.16 13.03
C ALA A 45 0.45 0.29 13.36
N ALA A 46 -0.25 -0.83 13.54
CA ALA A 46 -1.65 -0.84 13.97
C ALA A 46 -1.81 -0.25 15.38
N LEU A 47 -0.96 -0.69 16.32
CA LEU A 47 -0.97 -0.21 17.70
C LEU A 47 -0.69 1.30 17.80
N LEU A 48 0.33 1.78 17.10
CA LEU A 48 0.75 3.19 17.14
C LEU A 48 -0.36 4.15 16.67
N ASN A 49 -1.20 3.69 15.75
CA ASN A 49 -2.28 4.49 15.17
C ASN A 49 -3.67 4.14 15.73
N ASN A 50 -3.75 3.36 16.82
CA ASN A 50 -5.02 2.89 17.40
C ASN A 50 -5.96 2.18 16.40
N VAL A 51 -5.39 1.51 15.40
CA VAL A 51 -6.14 0.76 14.38
C VAL A 51 -6.22 -0.70 14.79
N PRO A 52 -7.41 -1.35 14.75
CA PRO A 52 -7.51 -2.79 14.92
C PRO A 52 -6.68 -3.53 13.86
N ALA A 53 -5.80 -4.45 14.27
CA ALA A 53 -4.93 -5.19 13.35
C ALA A 53 -5.65 -5.86 12.14
N PRO A 54 -6.90 -6.37 12.27
CA PRO A 54 -7.66 -6.87 11.13
C PRO A 54 -7.98 -5.79 10.07
N ASN A 55 -8.25 -4.56 10.50
CA ASN A 55 -8.55 -3.44 9.60
C ASN A 55 -7.31 -3.05 8.79
N LEU A 56 -6.15 -2.94 9.45
CA LEU A 56 -4.89 -2.72 8.75
C LEU A 56 -4.58 -3.87 7.79
N THR A 57 -4.79 -5.12 8.22
CA THR A 57 -4.59 -6.30 7.35
C THR A 57 -5.47 -6.25 6.10
N ARG A 58 -6.75 -5.87 6.24
CA ARG A 58 -7.66 -5.68 5.12
C ARG A 58 -7.18 -4.57 4.18
N ALA A 59 -6.77 -3.43 4.74
CA ALA A 59 -6.26 -2.30 3.96
C ALA A 59 -5.00 -2.68 3.16
N LEU A 60 -4.05 -3.39 3.79
CA LEU A 60 -2.83 -3.89 3.14
C LEU A 60 -3.15 -4.88 2.01
N LYS A 61 -4.14 -5.76 2.19
CA LYS A 61 -4.61 -6.65 1.12
C LYS A 61 -5.14 -5.85 -0.07
N THR A 62 -5.99 -4.85 0.17
CA THR A 62 -6.50 -3.97 -0.89
C THR A 62 -5.37 -3.24 -1.60
N LEU A 63 -4.46 -2.61 -0.86
CA LEU A 63 -3.30 -1.92 -1.45
C LEU A 63 -2.46 -2.88 -2.31
N ASN A 64 -2.27 -4.12 -1.86
CA ASN A 64 -1.53 -5.12 -2.63
C ASN A 64 -2.22 -5.50 -3.94
N THR A 65 -3.55 -5.55 -3.99
CA THR A 65 -4.31 -5.75 -5.24
C THR A 65 -4.10 -4.59 -6.22
N TYR A 66 -4.10 -3.35 -5.74
CA TYR A 66 -3.82 -2.20 -6.61
C TYR A 66 -2.35 -2.14 -7.04
N ALA A 67 -1.41 -2.54 -6.18
CA ALA A 67 -0.01 -2.67 -6.56
C ALA A 67 0.17 -3.72 -7.68
N GLU A 68 -0.54 -4.86 -7.61
CA GLU A 68 -0.57 -5.84 -8.70
C GLU A 68 -1.07 -5.22 -10.01
N LEU A 69 -2.15 -4.44 -9.96
CA LEU A 69 -2.70 -3.77 -11.15
C LEU A 69 -1.69 -2.77 -11.75
N VAL A 70 -0.99 -2.02 -10.91
CA VAL A 70 0.07 -1.09 -11.35
C VAL A 70 1.20 -1.84 -12.06
N GLU A 71 1.65 -2.98 -11.53
CA GLU A 71 2.70 -3.75 -12.21
C GLU A 71 2.21 -4.31 -13.56
N LYS A 72 0.97 -4.79 -13.65
CA LYS A 72 0.38 -5.21 -14.94
C LYS A 72 0.29 -4.07 -15.96
N ILE A 73 -0.06 -2.87 -15.51
CA ILE A 73 -0.10 -1.68 -16.38
C ILE A 73 1.30 -1.36 -16.88
N LYS A 74 2.32 -1.35 -16.00
CA LYS A 74 3.71 -1.12 -16.42
C LYS A 74 4.20 -2.15 -17.43
N GLU A 75 3.88 -3.43 -17.22
CA GLU A 75 4.22 -4.50 -18.17
C GLU A 75 3.54 -4.28 -19.51
N HIS A 76 2.24 -3.94 -19.50
CA HIS A 76 1.49 -3.62 -20.71
C HIS A 76 2.09 -2.41 -21.44
N ASP A 77 2.38 -1.33 -20.73
CA ASP A 77 2.94 -0.09 -21.29
C ASP A 77 4.35 -0.33 -21.82
N ALA A 78 5.20 -1.09 -21.12
CA ALA A 78 6.52 -1.46 -21.60
C ALA A 78 6.47 -2.30 -22.90
N ALA A 79 5.45 -3.15 -23.06
CA ALA A 79 5.27 -3.97 -24.26
C ALA A 79 4.68 -3.20 -25.46
N HIS A 80 3.96 -2.10 -25.21
CA HIS A 80 3.26 -1.33 -26.24
C HIS A 80 3.78 0.10 -26.41
N SER A 81 4.78 0.52 -25.65
CA SER A 81 5.45 1.81 -25.83
C SER A 81 6.11 1.81 -27.21
N GLN A 82 5.56 2.62 -28.11
CA GLN A 82 6.14 2.91 -29.43
C GLN A 82 7.25 3.98 -29.34
N TYR A 83 7.77 4.22 -28.13
CA TYR A 83 8.88 5.13 -27.83
C TYR A 83 9.84 4.45 -26.86
#